data_AF-A0A957DTN2-F1
#
_entry.id   AF-A0A957DTN2-F1
#
_cell.length_a   1.000
_cell.length_b   1.000
_cell.length_c   1.000
_cell.angle_alpha   90.00
_cell.angle_beta   90.00
_cell.angle_gamma   90.00
#
_symmetry.space_group_name_H-M   'P 1'
#
loop_
_entity.id
_entity.type
_entity.pdbx_description
1 polymer ?
#
loop_
_entity_poly.entity_id
_entity_poly.type
_entity_poly.pdbx_seq_one_letter_code
_entity_poly.pdbx_strand_id
1 'polypeptide(L)'
;MLHIRFNNGAPLRINLPRANRKQDIVALAQAFVAHEATLPEGERTPFTARMETAVAEAITAQDTAQDQEAARKAASEALKRTQRTAKRSMQKIRSLLAGHFAETPEQAQAWGFMVRQTGRSAGQILMPRKRADMIACLHEYIQTETARPEAERFLQPPLADLVTLHTDLVQQEQNRNSARLTRLQENGRFDGLIEQLFDDLRLALSYLMLVNFEGVPDRNLANWGFEVVARSPRPTREEGDGAPPGEDEVVEPT
;
A
#
# COMPACT_ATOMS: atom_id res chain seq x y z
N MET A 1 -30.03 -13.29 -1.22
CA MET A 1 -29.65 -11.96 -0.66
C MET A 1 -30.81 -11.50 0.21
N LEU A 2 -30.70 -11.60 1.54
CA LEU A 2 -31.75 -11.18 2.48
C LEU A 2 -31.78 -9.63 2.53
N HIS A 3 -32.89 -9.03 2.11
CA HIS A 3 -33.09 -7.58 2.19
C HIS A 3 -33.85 -7.27 3.49
N ILE A 4 -33.10 -6.99 4.56
CA ILE A 4 -33.69 -6.54 5.83
C ILE A 4 -34.14 -5.09 5.63
N ARG A 5 -35.45 -4.88 5.54
CA ARG A 5 -36.04 -3.53 5.59
C ARG A 5 -36.25 -3.15 7.05
N PHE A 6 -35.31 -2.41 7.62
CA PHE A 6 -35.49 -1.78 8.93
C PHE A 6 -36.68 -0.83 8.91
N ASN A 7 -37.43 -0.76 10.01
CA ASN A 7 -38.58 0.15 10.12
C ASN A 7 -38.12 1.59 9.91
N ASN A 8 -38.41 2.13 8.73
CA ASN A 8 -38.04 3.49 8.35
C ASN A 8 -38.85 4.57 9.09
N GLY A 9 -39.73 4.21 10.03
CA GLY A 9 -40.39 5.13 10.96
C GLY A 9 -39.74 5.23 12.34
N ALA A 10 -38.71 4.44 12.64
CA ALA A 10 -38.11 4.43 13.98
C ALA A 10 -37.46 5.80 14.31
N PRO A 11 -37.57 6.28 15.57
CA PRO A 11 -36.99 7.56 16.00
C PRO A 11 -35.46 7.54 16.06
N LEU A 12 -34.85 6.36 15.97
CA LEU A 12 -33.43 6.13 16.03
C LEU A 12 -32.90 5.53 14.72
N ARG A 13 -31.64 5.82 14.40
CA ARG A 13 -30.89 5.24 13.29
C ARG A 13 -29.55 4.75 13.81
N ILE A 14 -29.11 3.57 13.34
CA ILE A 14 -27.76 3.08 13.57
C ILE A 14 -26.87 3.49 12.38
N ASN A 15 -25.75 4.12 12.66
CA ASN A 15 -24.71 4.44 11.69
C ASN A 15 -23.60 3.39 11.78
N LEU A 16 -23.38 2.67 10.69
CA LEU A 16 -22.20 1.84 10.53
C LEU A 16 -21.06 2.68 9.93
N PRO A 17 -19.80 2.43 10.33
CA PRO A 17 -18.65 3.02 9.67
C PRO A 17 -18.71 2.79 8.16
N ARG A 18 -18.20 3.74 7.38
CA ARG A 18 -18.06 3.54 5.94
C ARG A 18 -16.99 2.48 5.69
N ALA A 19 -17.17 1.66 4.65
CA ALA A 19 -16.23 0.58 4.30
C ALA A 19 -14.77 1.06 4.12
N ASN A 20 -14.56 2.33 3.75
CA ASN A 20 -13.22 2.91 3.60
C ASN A 20 -12.58 3.39 4.92
N ARG A 21 -13.32 3.44 6.04
CA ARG A 21 -12.81 3.79 7.37
C ARG A 21 -12.37 2.53 8.11
N LYS A 22 -11.30 1.90 7.63
CA LYS A 22 -10.78 0.61 8.12
C LYS A 22 -10.54 0.61 9.63
N GLN A 23 -9.93 1.68 10.17
CA GLN A 23 -9.66 1.80 11.61
C GLN A 23 -10.94 1.88 12.45
N ASP A 24 -11.96 2.58 11.98
CA ASP A 24 -13.25 2.63 12.66
C ASP A 24 -13.94 1.25 12.70
N ILE A 25 -13.80 0.46 11.62
CA ILE A 25 -14.37 -0.90 11.55
C ILE A 25 -13.69 -1.81 12.56
N VAL A 26 -12.35 -1.77 12.66
CA VAL A 26 -11.60 -2.52 13.67
C VAL A 26 -12.01 -2.08 15.08
N ALA A 27 -12.09 -0.76 15.33
CA ALA A 27 -12.47 -0.23 16.64
C ALA A 27 -13.89 -0.65 17.05
N LEU A 28 -14.84 -0.62 16.11
CA LEU A 28 -16.21 -1.09 16.35
C LEU A 28 -16.23 -2.60 16.66
N ALA A 29 -15.50 -3.41 15.90
CA ALA A 29 -15.42 -4.85 16.16
C ALA A 29 -14.74 -5.16 17.50
N GLN A 30 -13.71 -4.41 17.89
CA GLN A 30 -13.10 -4.51 19.22
C GLN A 30 -14.10 -4.18 20.33
N ALA A 31 -14.86 -3.08 20.19
CA ALA A 31 -15.88 -2.68 21.17
C ALA A 31 -16.98 -3.75 21.29
N PHE A 32 -17.42 -4.30 20.16
CA PHE A 32 -18.39 -5.39 20.12
C PHE A 32 -17.88 -6.61 20.89
N VAL A 33 -16.69 -7.10 20.56
CA VAL A 33 -16.08 -8.27 21.20
C VAL A 33 -15.87 -8.03 22.70
N ALA A 34 -15.41 -6.84 23.08
CA ALA A 34 -15.21 -6.49 24.48
C ALA A 34 -16.53 -6.53 25.27
N HIS A 35 -17.63 -6.06 24.68
CA HIS A 35 -18.93 -6.13 25.34
C HIS A 35 -19.47 -7.56 25.40
N GLU A 36 -19.40 -8.32 24.32
CA GLU A 36 -19.78 -9.74 24.29
C GLU A 36 -19.05 -10.57 25.34
N ALA A 37 -17.77 -10.27 25.60
CA ALA A 37 -16.99 -10.93 26.64
C ALA A 37 -17.54 -10.68 28.06
N THR A 38 -18.29 -9.58 28.28
CA THR A 38 -18.97 -9.30 29.55
C THR A 38 -20.28 -10.07 29.73
N LEU A 39 -20.83 -10.61 28.64
CA LEU A 39 -22.09 -11.36 28.67
C LEU A 39 -21.87 -12.83 29.03
N PRO A 40 -22.83 -13.47 29.73
CA PRO A 40 -22.88 -14.92 29.87
C PRO A 40 -22.85 -15.62 28.51
N GLU A 41 -22.25 -16.80 28.42
CA GLU A 41 -22.07 -17.50 27.13
C GLU A 41 -23.38 -17.70 26.35
N GLY A 42 -24.49 -17.99 27.03
CA GLY A 42 -25.81 -18.17 26.41
C GLY A 42 -26.47 -16.88 25.91
N GLU A 43 -25.96 -15.71 26.30
CA GLU A 43 -26.45 -14.39 25.87
C GLU A 43 -25.59 -13.78 24.75
N ARG A 44 -24.46 -14.43 24.42
CA ARG A 44 -23.57 -13.99 23.36
C ARG A 44 -24.17 -14.25 21.98
N THR A 45 -23.83 -13.40 21.03
CA THR A 45 -24.17 -13.62 19.63
C THR A 45 -23.39 -14.83 19.07
N PRO A 46 -23.94 -15.53 18.06
CA PRO A 46 -23.23 -16.63 17.40
C PRO A 46 -21.99 -16.18 16.61
N PHE A 47 -21.76 -14.87 16.47
CA PHE A 47 -20.66 -14.30 15.69
C PHE A 47 -19.43 -13.97 16.54
N THR A 48 -19.53 -14.04 17.86
CA THR A 48 -18.50 -13.58 18.80
C THR A 48 -17.15 -14.24 18.56
N ALA A 49 -17.08 -15.58 18.51
CA ALA A 49 -15.82 -16.30 18.31
C ALA A 49 -15.15 -16.00 16.94
N ARG A 50 -15.95 -15.86 15.88
CA ARG A 50 -15.46 -15.48 14.55
C ARG A 50 -14.92 -14.05 14.54
N MET A 51 -15.63 -13.12 15.19
CA MET A 51 -15.24 -11.72 15.24
C MET A 51 -14.01 -11.51 16.13
N GLU A 52 -13.87 -12.23 17.24
CA GLU A 52 -12.66 -12.29 18.06
C GLU A 52 -11.42 -12.65 17.21
N THR A 53 -11.54 -13.72 16.42
CA THR A 53 -10.47 -14.20 15.55
C THR A 53 -10.14 -13.16 14.47
N ALA A 54 -11.16 -12.65 13.78
CA ALA A 54 -10.97 -11.66 12.71
C ALA A 54 -10.40 -10.33 13.22
N VAL A 55 -10.76 -9.88 14.43
CA VAL A 55 -10.19 -8.69 15.07
C VAL A 55 -8.72 -8.90 15.39
N ALA A 56 -8.36 -10.03 16.02
CA ALA A 56 -6.97 -10.34 16.35
C ALA A 56 -6.09 -10.41 15.09
N GLU A 57 -6.60 -11.04 14.02
CA GLU A 57 -5.92 -11.10 12.73
C GLU A 57 -5.79 -9.73 12.07
N ALA A 58 -6.84 -8.89 12.13
CA ALA A 58 -6.83 -7.55 11.54
C ALA A 58 -5.82 -6.62 12.24
N ILE A 59 -5.74 -6.66 13.58
CA ILE A 59 -4.74 -5.90 14.35
C ILE A 59 -3.32 -6.37 13.97
N THR A 60 -3.10 -7.68 13.96
CA THR A 60 -1.80 -8.26 13.58
C THR A 60 -1.41 -7.86 12.15
N ALA A 61 -2.36 -7.90 11.21
CA ALA A 61 -2.15 -7.49 9.82
C ALA A 61 -1.85 -5.98 9.71
N GLN A 62 -2.53 -5.15 10.49
CA GLN A 62 -2.28 -3.71 10.55
C GLN A 62 -0.86 -3.40 11.05
N ASP A 63 -0.43 -4.04 12.14
CA ASP A 63 0.91 -3.84 12.71
C ASP A 63 1.97 -4.33 11.73
N THR A 64 1.76 -5.51 11.15
CA THR A 64 2.64 -6.04 10.09
C THR A 64 2.74 -5.07 8.91
N ALA A 65 1.62 -4.51 8.44
CA ALA A 65 1.64 -3.55 7.33
C ALA A 65 2.44 -2.28 7.66
N GLN A 66 2.38 -1.79 8.90
CA GLN A 66 3.19 -0.65 9.37
C GLN A 66 4.68 -0.99 9.38
N ASP A 67 5.04 -2.15 9.93
CA ASP A 67 6.43 -2.64 9.97
C ASP A 67 6.99 -2.83 8.55
N GLN A 68 6.18 -3.36 7.62
CA GLN A 68 6.59 -3.51 6.22
C GLN A 68 6.81 -2.16 5.53
N GLU A 69 6.07 -1.10 5.89
CA GLU A 69 6.32 0.23 5.36
C GLU A 69 7.64 0.82 5.90
N ALA A 70 7.98 0.55 7.16
CA ALA A 70 9.29 0.90 7.71
C ALA A 70 10.43 0.13 7.02
N ALA A 71 10.27 -1.19 6.84
CA ALA A 71 11.24 -2.04 6.14
C ALA A 71 11.44 -1.60 4.68
N ARG A 72 10.36 -1.24 3.97
CA ARG A 72 10.43 -0.71 2.60
C ARG A 72 11.25 0.58 2.54
N LYS A 73 11.03 1.51 3.48
CA LYS A 73 11.80 2.76 3.56
C LYS A 73 13.27 2.48 3.80
N ALA A 74 13.58 1.59 4.75
CA ALA A 74 14.96 1.19 5.06
C ALA A 74 15.66 0.55 3.85
N ALA A 75 15.02 -0.41 3.17
CA ALA A 75 15.54 -1.05 1.97
C ALA A 75 15.78 -0.04 0.83
N SER A 76 14.87 0.93 0.65
CA SER A 76 15.04 1.98 -0.35
C SER A 76 16.22 2.90 -0.02
N GLU A 77 16.44 3.25 1.24
CA GLU A 77 17.58 4.09 1.63
C GLU A 77 18.91 3.33 1.54
N ALA A 78 18.95 2.06 1.95
CA ALA A 78 20.12 1.19 1.78
C ALA A 78 20.53 1.13 0.31
N LEU A 79 19.58 0.86 -0.59
CA LEU A 79 19.83 0.81 -2.03
C LEU A 79 20.35 2.14 -2.60
N LYS A 80 19.82 3.28 -2.15
CA LYS A 80 20.32 4.61 -2.58
C LYS A 80 21.77 4.82 -2.13
N ARG A 81 22.14 4.40 -0.92
CA ARG A 81 23.52 4.51 -0.40
C ARG A 81 24.46 3.64 -1.24
N THR A 82 24.14 2.37 -1.44
CA THR A 82 24.95 1.45 -2.25
C THR A 82 25.08 1.97 -3.70
N GLN A 83 24.00 2.50 -4.28
CA GLN A 83 24.03 3.10 -5.62
C GLN A 83 24.96 4.32 -5.71
N ARG A 84 25.05 5.15 -4.66
CA ARG A 84 26.00 6.28 -4.64
C ARG A 84 27.44 5.77 -4.57
N THR A 85 27.72 4.75 -3.77
CA THR A 85 29.03 4.11 -3.69
C THR A 85 29.42 3.51 -5.05
N ALA A 86 28.52 2.77 -5.68
CA ALA A 86 28.71 2.22 -7.02
C ALA A 86 29.04 3.30 -8.06
N LYS A 87 28.29 4.40 -8.11
CA LYS A 87 28.58 5.51 -9.02
C LYS A 87 29.99 6.07 -8.84
N ARG A 88 30.46 6.21 -7.58
CA ARG A 88 31.82 6.68 -7.29
C ARG A 88 32.88 5.68 -7.75
N SER A 89 32.69 4.40 -7.47
CA SER A 89 33.63 3.35 -7.90
C SER A 89 33.69 3.24 -9.42
N MET A 90 32.54 3.25 -10.10
CA MET A 90 32.47 3.22 -11.56
C MET A 90 33.07 4.47 -12.20
N GLN A 91 32.95 5.63 -11.56
CA GLN A 91 33.62 6.84 -12.03
C GLN A 91 35.15 6.71 -11.97
N LYS A 92 35.69 6.05 -10.93
CA LYS A 92 37.13 5.74 -10.85
C LYS A 92 37.55 4.76 -11.94
N ILE A 93 36.79 3.67 -12.11
CA ILE A 93 37.01 2.69 -13.18
C ILE A 93 37.01 3.37 -14.55
N ARG A 94 36.00 4.20 -14.84
CA ARG A 94 35.90 4.93 -16.09
C ARG A 94 37.13 5.81 -16.35
N SER A 95 37.58 6.56 -15.34
CA SER A 95 38.78 7.40 -15.46
C SER A 95 40.03 6.56 -15.73
N LEU A 96 40.15 5.40 -15.08
CA LEU A 96 41.25 4.47 -15.29
C LEU A 96 41.22 3.90 -16.72
N LEU A 97 40.08 3.38 -17.18
CA LEU A 97 39.93 2.84 -18.53
C LEU A 97 40.14 3.91 -19.60
N ALA A 98 39.71 5.16 -19.35
CA ALA A 98 39.96 6.27 -20.26
C ALA A 98 41.46 6.60 -20.40
N GLY A 99 42.25 6.42 -19.33
CA GLY A 99 43.70 6.55 -19.40
C GLY A 99 44.36 5.36 -20.08
N HIS A 100 43.94 4.15 -19.76
CA HIS A 100 44.51 2.92 -20.32
C HIS A 100 44.21 2.74 -21.82
N PHE A 101 42.99 3.08 -22.24
CA PHE A 101 42.51 3.00 -23.62
C PHE A 101 42.40 4.37 -24.29
N ALA A 102 43.35 5.28 -24.01
CA ALA A 102 43.30 6.64 -24.52
C ALA A 102 43.28 6.70 -26.07
N GLU A 103 44.00 5.78 -26.72
CA GLU A 103 44.08 5.69 -28.19
C GLU A 103 42.99 4.78 -28.80
N THR A 104 42.41 3.89 -28.01
CA THR A 104 41.46 2.84 -28.45
C THR A 104 40.24 2.73 -27.52
N PRO A 105 39.48 3.82 -27.32
CA PRO A 105 38.42 3.90 -26.30
C PRO A 105 37.32 2.84 -26.48
N GLU A 106 37.08 2.34 -27.69
CA GLU A 106 36.16 1.24 -27.97
C GLU A 106 36.47 -0.04 -27.20
N GLN A 107 37.73 -0.27 -26.80
CA GLN A 107 38.11 -1.42 -25.99
C GLN A 107 37.41 -1.43 -24.62
N ALA A 108 37.00 -0.26 -24.11
CA ALA A 108 36.22 -0.16 -22.87
C ALA A 108 34.83 -0.83 -22.96
N GLN A 109 34.33 -1.13 -24.17
CA GLN A 109 33.08 -1.88 -24.34
C GLN A 109 33.18 -3.32 -23.83
N ALA A 110 34.35 -3.95 -23.97
CA ALA A 110 34.63 -5.28 -23.39
C ALA A 110 34.70 -5.27 -21.85
N TRP A 111 34.61 -4.10 -21.24
CA TRP A 111 34.56 -3.91 -19.78
C TRP A 111 33.16 -3.49 -19.31
N GLY A 112 32.17 -3.59 -20.19
CA GLY A 112 30.77 -3.26 -19.92
C GLY A 112 30.42 -1.78 -20.03
N PHE A 113 31.37 -0.90 -20.40
CA PHE A 113 31.09 0.52 -20.59
C PHE A 113 30.59 0.82 -22.00
N MET A 114 29.58 1.68 -22.11
CA MET A 114 29.18 2.21 -23.42
C MET A 114 30.19 3.27 -23.88
N VAL A 115 30.58 3.21 -25.15
CA VAL A 115 31.49 4.21 -25.75
C VAL A 115 30.73 4.93 -26.86
N ARG A 116 30.69 6.25 -26.78
CA ARG A 116 30.12 7.11 -27.83
C ARG A 116 31.25 7.73 -28.63
N GLN A 117 31.31 7.45 -29.93
CA GLN A 117 32.23 8.15 -30.84
C GLN A 117 31.78 9.60 -31.01
N THR A 118 32.71 10.54 -30.81
CA THR A 118 32.52 11.99 -31.00
C THR A 118 33.33 12.52 -32.19
N GLY A 119 33.90 11.64 -33.03
CA GLY A 119 34.64 11.99 -34.25
C GLY A 119 35.39 10.78 -34.82
N ARG A 120 36.30 11.03 -35.78
CA ARG A 120 37.07 9.97 -36.49
C ARG A 120 38.07 9.21 -35.59
N SER A 121 38.47 9.78 -34.45
CA SER A 121 39.50 9.22 -33.56
C SER A 121 39.25 9.45 -32.06
N ALA A 122 38.11 10.03 -31.69
CA ALA A 122 37.80 10.34 -30.29
C ALA A 122 36.52 9.60 -29.86
N GLY A 123 36.65 8.67 -28.92
CA GLY A 123 35.55 7.98 -28.26
C GLY A 123 35.45 8.40 -26.80
N GLN A 124 34.22 8.68 -26.35
CA GLN A 124 33.94 9.01 -24.95
C GLN A 124 33.33 7.80 -24.24
N ILE A 125 34.00 7.32 -23.20
CA ILE A 125 33.46 6.30 -22.29
C ILE A 125 32.34 6.92 -21.45
N LEU A 126 31.13 6.37 -21.54
CA LEU A 126 29.94 6.87 -20.88
C LEU A 126 29.68 6.16 -19.56
N MET A 127 29.20 6.91 -18.57
CA MET A 127 28.72 6.34 -17.32
C MET A 127 27.34 5.70 -17.51
N PRO A 128 27.11 4.50 -16.95
CA PRO A 128 25.77 3.91 -16.92
C PRO A 128 24.82 4.79 -16.11
N ARG A 129 23.59 4.96 -16.64
CA ARG A 129 22.60 5.88 -16.08
C ARG A 129 21.62 5.17 -15.16
N LYS A 130 21.12 4.00 -15.58
CA LYS A 130 20.16 3.21 -14.81
C LYS A 130 20.88 2.22 -13.91
N ARG A 131 20.16 1.73 -12.90
CA ARG A 131 20.70 0.74 -11.96
C ARG A 131 21.03 -0.59 -12.62
N ALA A 132 20.13 -1.10 -13.46
CA ALA A 132 20.37 -2.31 -14.23
C ALA A 132 21.67 -2.19 -15.04
N ASP A 133 21.87 -1.06 -15.73
CA ASP A 133 23.10 -0.78 -16.47
C ASP A 133 24.34 -0.75 -15.57
N MET A 134 24.24 -0.19 -14.35
CA MET A 134 25.34 -0.18 -13.38
C MET A 134 25.70 -1.58 -12.90
N ILE A 135 24.71 -2.41 -12.59
CA ILE A 135 24.91 -3.80 -12.18
C ILE A 135 25.56 -4.59 -13.32
N ALA A 136 25.02 -4.50 -14.53
CA ALA A 136 25.56 -5.19 -15.70
C ALA A 136 27.00 -4.75 -16.01
N CYS A 137 27.29 -3.45 -15.98
CA CYS A 137 28.64 -2.94 -16.23
C CYS A 137 29.63 -3.35 -15.13
N LEU A 138 29.24 -3.34 -13.85
CA LEU A 138 30.09 -3.86 -12.78
C LEU A 138 30.33 -5.36 -12.94
N HIS A 139 29.30 -6.13 -13.30
CA HIS A 139 29.42 -7.56 -13.54
C HIS A 139 30.43 -7.86 -14.64
N GLU A 140 30.29 -7.20 -15.79
CA GLU A 140 31.21 -7.36 -16.93
C GLU A 140 32.64 -6.96 -16.55
N TYR A 141 32.81 -5.81 -15.90
CA TYR A 141 34.12 -5.37 -15.43
C TYR A 141 34.77 -6.41 -14.51
N ILE A 142 34.02 -6.93 -13.54
CA ILE A 142 34.52 -7.95 -12.61
C ILE A 142 34.93 -9.22 -13.35
N GLN A 143 34.13 -9.68 -14.32
CA GLN A 143 34.46 -10.86 -15.12
C GLN A 143 35.75 -10.64 -15.92
N THR A 144 35.85 -9.54 -16.65
CA THR A 144 37.01 -9.20 -17.47
C THR A 144 38.26 -9.07 -16.61
N GLU A 145 38.17 -8.40 -15.46
CA GLU A 145 39.28 -8.22 -14.53
C GLU A 145 39.72 -9.53 -13.86
N THR A 146 38.77 -10.39 -13.52
CA THR A 146 39.04 -11.70 -12.92
C THR A 146 39.77 -12.63 -13.90
N ALA A 147 39.42 -12.57 -15.19
CA ALA A 147 40.03 -13.37 -16.24
C ALA A 147 41.50 -12.99 -16.52
N ARG A 148 41.95 -11.81 -16.09
CA ARG A 148 43.32 -11.34 -16.28
C ARG A 148 44.29 -11.97 -15.27
N PRO A 149 45.56 -12.18 -15.63
CA PRO A 149 46.61 -12.56 -14.69
C PRO A 149 46.70 -11.53 -13.55
N GLU A 150 46.93 -12.01 -12.32
CA GLU A 150 46.92 -11.14 -11.13
C GLU A 150 47.90 -9.96 -11.22
N ALA A 151 49.07 -10.18 -11.83
CA ALA A 151 50.08 -9.14 -12.04
C ALA A 151 49.65 -8.02 -13.01
N GLU A 152 48.64 -8.26 -13.85
CA GLU A 152 48.14 -7.30 -14.85
C GLU A 152 46.86 -6.59 -14.40
N ARG A 153 46.31 -6.98 -13.25
CA ARG A 153 45.08 -6.40 -12.70
C ARG A 153 45.30 -4.95 -12.26
N PHE A 154 44.28 -4.14 -12.46
CA PHE A 154 44.17 -2.81 -11.92
C PHE A 154 44.06 -2.85 -10.39
N LEU A 155 44.96 -2.11 -9.74
CA LEU A 155 45.04 -2.09 -8.28
C LEU A 155 43.93 -1.24 -7.62
N GLN A 156 43.34 -0.28 -8.35
CA GLN A 156 42.34 0.62 -7.80
C GLN A 156 41.19 0.89 -8.79
N PRO A 157 39.92 0.73 -8.36
CA PRO A 157 39.49 0.17 -7.07
C PRO A 157 39.81 -1.34 -6.94
N PRO A 158 40.07 -1.86 -5.73
CA PRO A 158 40.35 -3.28 -5.52
C PRO A 158 39.22 -4.18 -6.05
N LEU A 159 39.57 -5.28 -6.73
CA LEU A 159 38.58 -6.21 -7.30
C LEU A 159 37.63 -6.77 -6.24
N ALA A 160 38.13 -7.09 -5.04
CA ALA A 160 37.31 -7.59 -3.93
C ALA A 160 36.21 -6.57 -3.53
N ASP A 161 36.55 -5.29 -3.43
CA ASP A 161 35.58 -4.23 -3.11
C ASP A 161 34.50 -4.12 -4.18
N LEU A 162 34.85 -4.32 -5.46
CA LEU A 162 33.90 -4.30 -6.56
C LEU A 162 32.96 -5.51 -6.53
N VAL A 163 33.49 -6.70 -6.21
CA VAL A 163 32.69 -7.92 -6.03
C VAL A 163 31.68 -7.74 -4.91
N THR A 164 32.10 -7.23 -3.76
CA THR A 164 31.20 -6.90 -2.64
C THR A 164 30.16 -5.87 -3.07
N LEU A 165 30.57 -4.79 -3.72
CA LEU A 165 29.66 -3.73 -4.15
C LEU A 165 28.62 -4.18 -5.19
N HIS A 166 29.01 -5.04 -6.12
CA HIS A 166 28.11 -5.67 -7.08
C HIS A 166 27.09 -6.56 -6.36
N THR A 167 27.58 -7.42 -5.46
CA THR A 167 26.73 -8.32 -4.66
C THR A 167 25.72 -7.54 -3.83
N ASP A 168 26.19 -6.48 -3.16
CA ASP A 168 25.34 -5.58 -2.38
C ASP A 168 24.28 -4.90 -3.25
N LEU A 169 24.64 -4.42 -4.45
CA LEU A 169 23.65 -3.79 -5.35
C LEU A 169 22.54 -4.75 -5.75
N VAL A 170 22.91 -5.98 -6.14
CA VAL A 170 21.95 -7.02 -6.53
C VAL A 170 21.05 -7.37 -5.35
N GLN A 171 21.65 -7.61 -4.18
CA GLN A 171 20.90 -7.96 -2.97
C GLN A 171 19.95 -6.83 -2.54
N GLN A 172 20.40 -5.57 -2.55
CA GLN A 172 19.55 -4.43 -2.16
C GLN A 172 18.41 -4.18 -3.15
N GLU A 173 18.61 -4.47 -4.45
CA GLU A 173 17.53 -4.42 -5.44
C GLU A 173 16.48 -5.51 -5.20
N GLN A 174 16.92 -6.74 -4.93
CA GLN A 174 16.03 -7.84 -4.56
C GLN A 174 15.26 -7.52 -3.29
N ASN A 175 15.94 -7.08 -2.22
CA ASN A 175 15.31 -6.71 -0.95
C ASN A 175 14.23 -5.64 -1.13
N ARG A 176 14.50 -4.59 -1.93
CA ARG A 176 13.50 -3.56 -2.23
C ARG A 176 12.27 -4.14 -2.94
N ASN A 177 12.50 -5.02 -3.91
CA ASN A 177 11.40 -5.61 -4.69
C ASN A 177 10.56 -6.55 -3.81
N SER A 178 11.20 -7.40 -3.00
CA SER A 178 10.54 -8.27 -2.02
C SER A 178 9.73 -7.45 -1.01
N ALA A 179 10.32 -6.42 -0.39
CA ALA A 179 9.60 -5.54 0.54
C ALA A 179 8.38 -4.85 -0.09
N ARG A 180 8.46 -4.47 -1.37
CA ARG A 180 7.30 -3.93 -2.10
C ARG A 180 6.19 -4.98 -2.27
N LEU A 181 6.54 -6.21 -2.65
CA LEU A 181 5.59 -7.30 -2.86
C LEU A 181 4.92 -7.71 -1.55
N THR A 182 5.71 -7.91 -0.49
CA THR A 182 5.20 -8.22 0.86
C THR A 182 4.22 -7.15 1.34
N ARG A 183 4.54 -5.86 1.16
CA ARG A 183 3.60 -4.78 1.52
C ARG A 183 2.28 -4.85 0.74
N LEU A 184 2.32 -5.16 -0.56
CA LEU A 184 1.10 -5.29 -1.37
C LEU A 184 0.24 -6.47 -0.90
N GLN A 185 0.89 -7.59 -0.58
CA GLN A 185 0.23 -8.79 -0.06
C GLN A 185 -0.41 -8.52 1.31
N GLU A 186 0.31 -7.94 2.26
CA GLU A 186 -0.22 -7.65 3.60
C GLU A 186 -1.32 -6.60 3.57
N ASN A 187 -1.21 -5.57 2.73
CA ASN A 187 -2.31 -4.63 2.54
C ASN A 187 -3.55 -5.31 1.95
N GLY A 188 -3.38 -6.21 0.98
CA GLY A 188 -4.50 -6.98 0.43
C GLY A 188 -5.14 -7.89 1.48
N ARG A 189 -4.33 -8.53 2.34
CA ARG A 189 -4.79 -9.35 3.46
C ARG A 189 -5.59 -8.51 4.47
N PHE A 190 -5.07 -7.36 4.86
CA PHE A 190 -5.77 -6.44 5.76
C PHE A 190 -7.10 -5.99 5.15
N ASP A 191 -7.13 -5.66 3.86
CA ASP A 191 -8.35 -5.23 3.18
C ASP A 191 -9.42 -6.33 3.20
N GLY A 192 -9.05 -7.58 2.92
CA GLY A 192 -9.97 -8.72 3.03
C GLY A 192 -10.50 -8.95 4.45
N LEU A 193 -9.66 -8.77 5.47
CA LEU A 193 -10.07 -8.87 6.88
C LEU A 193 -11.05 -7.77 7.27
N ILE A 194 -10.85 -6.54 6.78
CA ILE A 194 -11.78 -5.44 7.01
C ILE A 194 -13.14 -5.70 6.37
N GLU A 195 -13.16 -6.21 5.14
CA GLU A 195 -14.41 -6.58 4.47
C GLU A 195 -15.16 -7.66 5.27
N GLN A 196 -14.44 -8.70 5.71
CA GLN A 196 -15.01 -9.74 6.56
C GLN A 196 -15.58 -9.17 7.87
N LEU A 197 -14.81 -8.36 8.59
CA LEU A 197 -15.26 -7.74 9.84
C LEU A 197 -16.49 -6.86 9.63
N PHE A 198 -16.53 -6.12 8.51
CA PHE A 198 -17.67 -5.29 8.19
C PHE A 198 -18.94 -6.10 7.95
N ASP A 199 -18.85 -7.22 7.23
CA ASP A 199 -19.97 -8.12 7.01
C ASP A 199 -20.41 -8.81 8.30
N ASP A 200 -19.47 -9.26 9.13
CA ASP A 200 -19.76 -9.88 10.42
C ASP A 200 -20.44 -8.90 11.39
N LEU A 201 -20.00 -7.64 11.44
CA LEU A 201 -20.66 -6.58 12.19
C LEU A 201 -22.10 -6.31 11.72
N ARG A 202 -22.35 -6.38 10.40
CA ARG A 202 -23.72 -6.22 9.86
C ARG A 202 -24.62 -7.38 10.23
N LEU A 203 -24.09 -8.61 10.20
CA LEU A 203 -24.83 -9.80 10.63
C LEU A 203 -25.11 -9.76 12.13
N ALA A 204 -24.13 -9.41 12.94
CA ALA A 204 -24.27 -9.27 14.38
C ALA A 204 -25.29 -8.18 14.76
N LEU A 205 -25.22 -7.01 14.12
CA LEU A 205 -26.21 -5.95 14.31
C LEU A 205 -27.63 -6.44 13.95
N SER A 206 -27.77 -7.15 12.83
CA SER A 206 -29.06 -7.68 12.40
C SER A 206 -29.61 -8.70 13.40
N TYR A 207 -28.74 -9.57 13.93
CA TYR A 207 -29.10 -10.54 14.96
C TYR A 207 -29.56 -9.85 16.25
N LEU A 208 -28.77 -8.92 16.78
CA LEU A 208 -29.12 -8.16 17.98
C LEU A 208 -30.46 -7.44 17.81
N MET A 209 -30.66 -6.79 16.68
CA MET A 209 -31.92 -6.12 16.39
C MET A 209 -33.11 -7.08 16.38
N LEU A 210 -33.00 -8.23 15.70
CA LEU A 210 -34.11 -9.17 15.55
C LEU A 210 -34.40 -9.97 16.82
N VAL A 211 -33.36 -10.36 17.56
CA VAL A 211 -33.47 -11.27 18.69
C VAL A 211 -33.62 -10.52 20.01
N ASN A 212 -32.91 -9.41 20.19
CA ASN A 212 -32.84 -8.70 21.48
C ASN A 212 -33.70 -7.43 21.51
N PHE A 213 -34.03 -6.85 20.34
CA PHE A 213 -34.72 -5.55 20.26
C PHE A 213 -35.94 -5.55 19.33
N GLU A 214 -36.54 -6.73 19.07
CA GLU A 214 -37.81 -6.87 18.32
C GLU A 214 -37.85 -6.16 16.96
N GLY A 215 -36.69 -6.01 16.30
CA GLY A 215 -36.53 -5.33 15.02
C GLY A 215 -36.52 -3.80 15.08
N VAL A 216 -36.49 -3.20 16.28
CA VAL A 216 -36.46 -1.74 16.48
C VAL A 216 -35.07 -1.29 16.94
N PRO A 217 -34.47 -0.25 16.34
CA PRO A 217 -33.20 0.30 16.83
C PRO A 217 -33.33 0.80 18.28
N ASP A 218 -32.48 0.31 19.16
CA ASP A 218 -32.44 0.67 20.59
C ASP A 218 -31.13 1.41 20.94
N ARG A 219 -31.16 2.28 21.95
CA ARG A 219 -29.97 3.01 22.42
C ARG A 219 -28.93 2.10 23.05
N ASN A 220 -29.34 0.97 23.61
CA ASN A 220 -28.47 -0.03 24.22
C ASN A 220 -27.51 -0.69 23.21
N LEU A 221 -27.78 -0.59 21.90
CA LEU A 221 -26.82 -1.00 20.86
C LEU A 221 -25.48 -0.23 20.96
N ALA A 222 -25.47 0.94 21.61
CA ALA A 222 -24.24 1.66 21.92
C ALA A 222 -23.29 0.88 22.86
N ASN A 223 -23.79 -0.08 23.64
CA ASN A 223 -22.96 -0.94 24.50
C ASN A 223 -22.03 -1.84 23.67
N TRP A 224 -22.46 -2.24 22.47
CA TRP A 224 -21.64 -2.95 21.49
C TRP A 224 -20.80 -2.02 20.60
N GLY A 225 -20.79 -0.72 20.90
CA GLY A 225 -20.02 0.30 20.18
C GLY A 225 -20.72 0.91 18.95
N PHE A 226 -21.94 0.49 18.61
CA PHE A 226 -22.66 1.05 17.46
C PHE A 226 -23.05 2.51 17.69
N GLU A 227 -22.89 3.35 16.67
CA GLU A 227 -23.33 4.75 16.73
C GLU A 227 -24.86 4.81 16.53
N VAL A 228 -25.60 5.14 17.58
CA VAL A 228 -27.07 5.28 17.55
C VAL A 228 -27.45 6.76 17.62
N VAL A 229 -28.11 7.26 16.57
CA VAL A 229 -28.44 8.68 16.42
C VAL A 229 -29.95 8.86 16.33
N ALA A 230 -30.49 9.88 17.01
CA ALA A 230 -31.88 10.27 16.84
C ALA A 230 -32.12 10.81 15.42
N ARG A 231 -33.20 10.40 14.78
CA ARG A 231 -33.59 10.97 13.49
C ARG A 231 -34.10 12.39 13.71
N SER A 232 -33.50 13.35 13.00
CA SER A 232 -34.06 14.69 12.93
C SER A 232 -35.47 14.61 12.32
N PRO A 233 -36.50 15.22 12.94
CA PRO A 233 -37.82 15.27 12.34
C PRO A 233 -37.71 15.94 10.97
N ARG A 234 -38.30 15.31 9.96
CA ARG A 234 -38.41 15.93 8.64
C ARG A 234 -39.19 17.23 8.83
N PRO A 235 -38.67 18.41 8.43
CA PRO A 235 -39.42 19.64 8.57
C PRO A 235 -40.75 19.45 7.86
N THR A 236 -41.84 19.70 8.58
CA THR A 236 -43.18 19.71 8.02
C THR A 236 -43.12 20.69 6.85
N ARG A 237 -43.37 20.19 5.63
CA ARG A 237 -43.54 21.08 4.49
C ARG A 237 -44.79 21.88 4.81
N GLU A 238 -44.62 23.11 5.27
CA GLU A 238 -45.72 24.05 5.38
C GLU A 238 -46.41 24.05 4.01
N GLU A 239 -47.70 23.73 3.98
CA GLU A 239 -48.57 23.92 2.84
C GLU A 239 -48.70 25.43 2.61
N GLY A 240 -47.64 26.03 2.06
CA GLY A 240 -47.59 27.43 1.64
C GLY A 240 -47.91 27.51 0.15
N ASP A 241 -49.18 27.87 -0.11
CA ASP A 241 -49.72 28.74 -1.15
C ASP A 241 -49.09 28.79 -2.55
N GLY A 242 -49.97 28.72 -3.55
CA GLY A 242 -49.70 29.25 -4.90
C GLY A 242 -50.36 28.47 -6.03
N ALA A 243 -51.69 28.50 -6.11
CA ALA A 243 -52.33 28.27 -7.40
C ALA A 243 -51.93 29.42 -8.34
N PRO A 244 -51.31 29.17 -9.51
CA PRO A 244 -50.99 30.24 -10.45
C PRO A 244 -52.30 30.82 -11.01
N PRO A 245 -52.41 32.15 -11.20
CA PRO A 245 -53.57 32.74 -11.85
C PRO A 245 -53.62 32.27 -13.30
N GLY A 246 -54.80 31.83 -13.74
CA GLY A 246 -55.03 31.40 -15.12
C GLY A 246 -54.70 32.50 -16.11
N GLU A 247 -53.94 32.15 -17.14
CA GLU A 247 -53.63 33.03 -18.26
C GLU A 247 -54.90 33.30 -19.08
N ASP A 248 -55.17 34.59 -19.30
CA ASP A 248 -56.24 35.09 -20.15
C ASP A 248 -56.09 34.61 -21.60
N GLU A 249 -57.18 34.09 -22.12
CA GLU A 249 -57.40 33.64 -23.50
C GLU A 249 -57.41 34.86 -24.45
N VAL A 250 -56.32 35.06 -25.21
CA VAL A 250 -56.28 36.04 -26.30
C VAL A 250 -56.87 35.39 -27.55
N VAL A 251 -58.12 35.74 -27.85
CA VAL A 251 -58.80 35.43 -29.12
C VAL A 251 -58.35 36.44 -30.18
N GLU A 252 -57.65 35.98 -31.22
CA GLU A 252 -57.42 36.76 -32.44
C GLU A 252 -58.68 36.78 -33.31
N PRO A 253 -59.16 37.95 -33.78
CA PRO A 253 -60.19 38.02 -34.80
C PRO A 253 -59.58 38.05 -36.21
N THR A 254 -60.20 37.28 -37.11
CA THR A 254 -60.10 37.36 -38.58
C THR A 254 -60.62 38.68 -39.15
#